data_AF-A0A151AK82-F1
#
_entry.id   AF-A0A151AK82-F1
#
_cell.length_a   1.000
_cell.length_b   1.000
_cell.length_c   1.000
_cell.angle_alpha   90.00
_cell.angle_beta   90.00
_cell.angle_gamma   90.00
#
_symmetry.space_group_name_H-M   'P 1'
#
loop_
_entity.id
_entity.type
_entity.pdbx_description
1 polymer ?
#
loop_
_entity_poly.entity_id
_entity_poly.type
_entity_poly.pdbx_seq_one_letter_code
_entity_poly.pdbx_strand_id
1 'polypeptide(L)'
;MNLKPESDYMRKHLGKLLLILNCLCIVFGVCYINIKYYSGTWNVFGVILTAALVGNFLLVYINNIVLIKKNHKEIRVIRILGYIYLVNNIFAMLGMMIGNITLSNSYFNSLEDDKYVYTLIYLSYFSIFIFGMVLSCLSTANFKDENNYNKKVDRGRILKKIFKIICYIVLIFGVFFSWIILTRHDIRNIEVYTVGFSVFFGFIFCSNLIILLSLKVKDKNTKIYYFVSTIGTVVVAICILSFVLTPYTIKKCEKEFSEAFGKEWREKIDKNHKKYLLKTPFCVPAYFLGIDSHNFVVKKDIMFYKGIDNNQKEVKLYFDVYMPKKLDNNLPGIGTCIIRIHGGAWVAGDKGEMNMLQMNKYFAGQGYTVFDIQYGLSNSSSFTLELGEEEHVKGNFNIDDMLKHIGIFTKYLERNAEKYGVDLDSVFISGGSAGGHLSTATALAINSGRYNNIFSSKIKISGIIPFYPANGLSALGEIGGREDFVNPISLVEKNSPPCLIYQGTRDSLVPIELSENLKNKYTSKRNKRCAIMRMPLGGHGSDYYFSGQYNQVFLYYMERFIYIYK
;
A
#
# COMPACT_ATOMS: atom_id res chain seq x y z
N MET A 1 -45.78 -15.81 10.73
CA MET A 1 -45.70 -15.69 9.25
C MET A 1 -44.65 -16.67 8.72
N ASN A 2 -45.05 -17.61 7.86
CA ASN A 2 -44.26 -18.76 7.40
C ASN A 2 -43.21 -18.36 6.34
N LEU A 3 -42.09 -17.74 6.74
CA LEU A 3 -40.93 -17.43 5.87
C LEU A 3 -40.03 -18.65 5.56
N LYS A 4 -40.46 -19.88 5.89
CA LYS A 4 -39.63 -21.09 5.82
C LYS A 4 -39.31 -21.58 4.39
N PRO A 5 -40.23 -21.55 3.39
CA PRO A 5 -39.94 -22.06 2.05
C PRO A 5 -39.00 -21.14 1.28
N GLU A 6 -39.24 -19.82 1.33
CA GLU A 6 -38.47 -18.81 0.61
C GLU A 6 -37.02 -18.74 1.09
N SER A 7 -36.77 -18.87 2.40
CA SER A 7 -35.43 -18.80 2.95
C SER A 7 -34.57 -20.04 2.67
N ASP A 8 -35.15 -21.24 2.61
CA ASP A 8 -34.42 -22.45 2.16
C ASP A 8 -34.19 -22.44 0.64
N TYR A 9 -35.13 -21.89 -0.13
CA TYR A 9 -34.96 -21.64 -1.56
C TYR A 9 -33.79 -20.68 -1.82
N MET A 10 -33.79 -19.52 -1.17
CA MET A 10 -32.70 -18.53 -1.25
C MET A 10 -31.33 -19.14 -0.90
N ARG A 11 -31.26 -19.93 0.18
CA ARG A 11 -30.04 -20.64 0.59
C ARG A 11 -29.48 -21.53 -0.53
N LYS A 12 -30.35 -22.33 -1.17
CA LYS A 12 -29.95 -23.27 -2.24
C LYS A 12 -29.53 -22.54 -3.51
N HIS A 13 -30.27 -21.51 -3.92
CA HIS A 13 -29.93 -20.72 -5.10
C HIS A 13 -28.60 -19.97 -4.93
N LEU A 14 -28.40 -19.35 -3.76
CA LEU A 14 -27.13 -18.71 -3.44
C LEU A 14 -25.97 -19.73 -3.39
N GLY A 15 -26.19 -20.92 -2.81
CA GLY A 15 -25.20 -21.99 -2.81
C GLY A 15 -24.79 -22.44 -4.21
N LYS A 16 -25.75 -22.61 -5.14
CA LYS A 16 -25.44 -22.96 -6.55
C LYS A 16 -24.64 -21.87 -7.26
N LEU A 17 -25.03 -20.61 -7.09
CA LEU A 17 -24.30 -19.48 -7.66
C LEU A 17 -22.87 -19.41 -7.11
N LEU A 18 -22.70 -19.55 -5.79
CA LEU A 18 -21.39 -19.46 -5.16
C LEU A 18 -20.49 -20.65 -5.49
N LEU A 19 -21.04 -21.83 -5.73
CA LEU A 19 -20.26 -22.93 -6.27
C LEU A 19 -19.56 -22.52 -7.58
N ILE A 20 -20.30 -21.90 -8.51
CA ILE A 20 -19.74 -21.41 -9.78
C ILE A 20 -18.70 -20.31 -9.53
N LEU A 21 -19.03 -19.30 -8.71
CA LEU A 21 -18.13 -18.18 -8.46
C LEU A 21 -16.83 -18.60 -7.78
N ASN A 22 -16.88 -19.51 -6.80
CA ASN A 22 -15.68 -20.04 -6.15
C ASN A 22 -14.80 -20.83 -7.14
N CYS A 23 -15.40 -21.68 -7.99
CA CYS A 23 -14.67 -22.38 -9.05
C CYS A 23 -13.98 -21.40 -10.02
N LEU A 24 -14.70 -20.35 -10.46
CA LEU A 24 -14.13 -19.32 -11.31
C LEU A 24 -12.98 -18.58 -10.63
N CYS A 25 -13.06 -18.31 -9.33
CA CYS A 25 -11.96 -17.68 -8.59
C CYS A 25 -10.70 -18.56 -8.55
N ILE A 26 -10.86 -19.87 -8.39
CA ILE A 26 -9.73 -20.80 -8.42
C ILE A 26 -9.11 -20.81 -9.83
N VAL A 27 -9.91 -20.97 -10.88
CA VAL A 27 -9.41 -21.01 -12.27
C VAL A 27 -8.73 -19.69 -12.64
N PHE A 28 -9.39 -18.56 -12.44
CA PHE A 28 -8.82 -17.26 -12.77
C PHE A 28 -7.65 -16.88 -11.86
N GLY A 29 -7.62 -17.32 -10.61
CA GLY A 29 -6.46 -17.18 -9.74
C GLY A 29 -5.23 -17.89 -10.31
N VAL A 30 -5.39 -19.14 -10.77
CA VAL A 30 -4.32 -19.87 -11.46
C VAL A 30 -3.89 -19.15 -12.73
N CYS A 31 -4.84 -18.70 -13.56
CA CYS A 31 -4.51 -17.95 -14.77
C CYS A 31 -3.76 -16.63 -14.46
N TYR A 32 -4.21 -15.88 -13.45
CA TYR A 32 -3.60 -14.61 -13.06
C TYR A 32 -2.15 -14.76 -12.61
N ILE A 33 -1.86 -15.79 -11.81
CA ILE A 33 -0.49 -16.05 -11.31
C ILE A 33 0.46 -16.40 -12.46
N ASN A 34 -0.04 -17.06 -13.52
CA ASN A 34 0.79 -17.49 -14.65
C ASN A 34 0.87 -16.45 -15.77
N ILE A 35 -0.15 -15.61 -15.93
CA ILE A 35 -0.21 -14.57 -16.95
C ILE A 35 0.25 -13.25 -16.33
N LYS A 36 1.54 -12.94 -16.52
CA LYS A 36 2.19 -11.72 -16.04
C LYS A 36 1.81 -10.48 -16.86
N TYR A 37 0.51 -10.25 -17.05
CA TYR A 37 -0.02 -9.13 -17.82
C TYR A 37 -1.06 -8.36 -17.00
N TYR A 38 -0.63 -7.24 -16.40
CA TYR A 38 -1.51 -6.36 -15.61
C TYR A 38 -2.41 -5.55 -16.52
N SER A 39 -3.67 -5.97 -16.64
CA SER A 39 -4.66 -5.33 -17.51
C SER A 39 -5.99 -5.15 -16.84
N GLY A 40 -6.76 -4.16 -17.32
CA GLY A 40 -8.10 -3.88 -16.83
C GLY A 40 -9.07 -5.05 -17.01
N THR A 41 -8.79 -6.01 -17.90
CA THR A 41 -9.61 -7.23 -18.05
C THR A 41 -9.57 -8.10 -16.80
N TRP A 42 -8.49 -8.05 -16.02
CA TRP A 42 -8.43 -8.72 -14.71
C TRP A 42 -9.40 -8.12 -13.68
N ASN A 43 -9.95 -6.92 -13.90
CA ASN A 43 -11.02 -6.42 -13.06
C ASN A 43 -12.35 -7.16 -13.26
N VAL A 44 -12.54 -7.88 -14.38
CA VAL A 44 -13.67 -8.84 -14.50
C VAL A 44 -13.50 -9.96 -13.48
N PHE A 45 -12.29 -10.52 -13.38
CA PHE A 45 -11.95 -11.46 -12.31
C PHE A 45 -12.06 -10.81 -10.93
N GLY A 46 -11.64 -9.55 -10.78
CA GLY A 46 -11.82 -8.76 -9.56
C GLY A 46 -13.26 -8.67 -9.07
N VAL A 47 -14.22 -8.46 -9.97
CA VAL A 47 -15.66 -8.43 -9.66
C VAL A 47 -16.13 -9.81 -9.19
N ILE A 48 -15.74 -10.88 -9.91
CA ILE A 48 -16.08 -12.27 -9.54
C ILE A 48 -15.51 -12.63 -8.16
N LEU A 49 -14.24 -12.29 -7.92
CA LEU A 49 -13.54 -12.47 -6.66
C LEU A 49 -14.27 -11.79 -5.51
N THR A 50 -14.61 -10.51 -5.68
CA THR A 50 -15.31 -9.72 -4.65
C THR A 50 -16.71 -10.27 -4.39
N ALA A 51 -17.45 -10.65 -5.44
CA ALA A 51 -18.77 -11.26 -5.33
C ALA A 51 -18.73 -12.61 -4.60
N ALA A 52 -17.73 -13.46 -4.89
CA ALA A 52 -17.53 -14.72 -4.20
C ALA A 52 -17.22 -14.53 -2.71
N LEU A 53 -16.31 -13.60 -2.37
CA LEU A 53 -15.98 -13.28 -0.97
C LEU A 53 -17.22 -12.85 -0.17
N VAL A 54 -17.93 -11.83 -0.66
CA VAL A 54 -19.14 -11.29 0.01
C VAL A 54 -20.25 -12.33 0.04
N GLY A 55 -20.45 -13.07 -1.05
CA GLY A 55 -21.48 -14.09 -1.12
C GLY A 55 -21.24 -15.27 -0.19
N ASN A 56 -19.99 -15.71 -0.01
CA ASN A 56 -19.66 -16.75 0.97
C ASN A 56 -19.98 -16.32 2.40
N PHE A 57 -19.72 -15.05 2.77
CA PHE A 57 -20.15 -14.50 4.05
C PHE A 57 -21.67 -14.54 4.23
N LEU A 58 -22.39 -14.09 3.21
CA LEU A 58 -23.85 -14.12 3.19
C LEU A 58 -24.39 -15.55 3.32
N LEU A 59 -23.76 -16.52 2.65
CA LEU A 59 -24.13 -17.93 2.73
C LEU A 59 -23.95 -18.48 4.14
N VAL A 60 -22.83 -18.20 4.80
CA VAL A 60 -22.61 -18.60 6.20
C VAL A 60 -23.67 -18.00 7.12
N TYR A 61 -23.96 -16.70 6.96
CA TYR A 61 -24.97 -16.00 7.75
C TYR A 61 -26.37 -16.59 7.56
N ILE A 62 -26.80 -16.79 6.30
CA ILE A 62 -28.10 -17.40 5.96
C ILE A 62 -28.18 -18.84 6.51
N ASN A 63 -27.14 -19.64 6.34
CA ASN A 63 -27.08 -21.00 6.89
C ASN A 63 -27.30 -20.99 8.42
N ASN A 64 -26.69 -20.04 9.13
CA ASN A 64 -26.83 -19.92 10.58
C ASN A 64 -28.25 -19.50 11.02
N ILE A 65 -28.97 -18.73 10.22
CA ILE A 65 -30.36 -18.32 10.50
C ILE A 65 -31.35 -19.42 10.12
N VAL A 66 -31.30 -19.89 8.87
CA VAL A 66 -32.28 -20.81 8.30
C VAL A 66 -32.24 -22.17 8.99
N LEU A 67 -31.03 -22.66 9.29
CA LEU A 67 -30.85 -23.99 9.84
C LEU A 67 -30.90 -24.03 11.38
N ILE A 68 -31.16 -22.91 12.06
CA ILE A 68 -31.06 -22.83 13.52
C ILE A 68 -32.02 -23.75 14.28
N LYS A 69 -33.21 -23.99 13.69
CA LYS A 69 -34.28 -24.80 14.29
C LYS A 69 -34.21 -26.28 13.92
N LYS A 70 -33.31 -26.65 13.00
CA LYS A 70 -33.17 -28.04 12.51
C LYS A 70 -32.01 -28.72 13.22
N ASN A 71 -32.23 -29.93 13.72
CA ASN A 71 -31.24 -30.66 14.53
C ASN A 71 -30.76 -31.96 13.86
N HIS A 72 -30.25 -31.85 12.63
CA HIS A 72 -29.67 -32.97 11.89
C HIS A 72 -28.14 -32.99 12.01
N LYS A 73 -27.51 -34.17 11.96
CA LYS A 73 -26.04 -34.33 12.02
C LYS A 73 -25.36 -33.49 10.93
N GLU A 74 -25.89 -33.51 9.72
CA GLU A 74 -25.35 -32.80 8.55
C GLU A 74 -25.47 -31.27 8.68
N ILE A 75 -26.53 -30.79 9.33
CA ILE A 75 -26.70 -29.35 9.61
C ILE A 75 -25.65 -28.86 10.60
N ARG A 76 -25.29 -29.69 11.58
CA ARG A 76 -24.16 -29.37 12.47
C ARG A 76 -22.86 -29.27 11.69
N VAL A 77 -22.63 -30.16 10.72
CA VAL A 77 -21.45 -30.11 9.84
C VAL A 77 -21.41 -28.80 9.04
N ILE A 78 -22.51 -28.40 8.40
CA ILE A 78 -22.57 -27.12 7.65
C ILE A 78 -22.22 -25.93 8.56
N ARG A 79 -22.76 -25.91 9.78
CA ARG A 79 -22.48 -24.82 10.73
C ARG A 79 -21.01 -24.79 11.17
N ILE A 80 -20.43 -25.95 11.50
CA ILE A 80 -19.01 -26.05 11.85
C ILE A 80 -18.15 -25.60 10.68
N LEU A 81 -18.44 -26.06 9.46
CA LEU A 81 -17.73 -25.63 8.25
C LEU A 81 -17.88 -24.14 7.98
N GLY A 82 -19.04 -23.55 8.27
CA GLY A 82 -19.23 -22.10 8.23
C GLY A 82 -18.28 -21.36 9.19
N TYR A 83 -18.14 -21.82 10.44
CA TYR A 83 -17.16 -21.24 11.37
C TYR A 83 -15.71 -21.46 10.91
N ILE A 84 -15.39 -22.65 10.38
CA ILE A 84 -14.07 -22.94 9.81
C ILE A 84 -13.76 -22.00 8.65
N TYR A 85 -14.71 -21.76 7.75
CA TYR A 85 -14.55 -20.79 6.66
C TYR A 85 -14.26 -19.38 7.19
N LEU A 86 -15.01 -18.89 8.18
CA LEU A 86 -14.81 -17.55 8.73
C LEU A 86 -13.44 -17.41 9.42
N VAL A 87 -13.02 -18.43 10.17
CA VAL A 87 -11.69 -18.44 10.82
C VAL A 87 -10.58 -18.56 9.77
N ASN A 88 -10.75 -19.43 8.77
CA ASN A 88 -9.82 -19.55 7.65
C ASN A 88 -9.70 -18.22 6.90
N ASN A 89 -10.80 -17.51 6.67
CA ASN A 89 -10.76 -16.21 6.01
C ASN A 89 -9.93 -15.18 6.80
N ILE A 90 -10.06 -15.13 8.13
CA ILE A 90 -9.24 -14.25 8.97
C ILE A 90 -7.75 -14.55 8.77
N PHE A 91 -7.35 -15.82 8.88
CA PHE A 91 -5.95 -16.22 8.69
C PHE A 91 -5.45 -16.04 7.27
N ALA A 92 -6.30 -16.28 6.27
CA ALA A 92 -5.97 -16.09 4.86
C ALA A 92 -5.77 -14.60 4.52
N MET A 93 -6.60 -13.70 5.05
CA MET A 93 -6.42 -12.25 4.88
C MET A 93 -5.11 -11.79 5.53
N LEU A 94 -4.79 -12.28 6.74
CA LEU A 94 -3.51 -12.01 7.38
C LEU A 94 -2.33 -12.59 6.59
N GLY A 95 -2.45 -13.81 6.07
CA GLY A 95 -1.40 -14.49 5.30
C GLY A 95 -1.09 -13.79 3.98
N MET A 96 -2.12 -13.36 3.24
CA MET A 96 -1.93 -12.52 2.04
C MET A 96 -1.31 -11.17 2.40
N MET A 97 -1.80 -10.51 3.45
CA MET A 97 -1.28 -9.21 3.89
C MET A 97 0.20 -9.29 4.27
N ILE A 98 0.57 -10.21 5.19
CA ILE A 98 1.94 -10.41 5.66
C ILE A 98 2.83 -10.83 4.48
N GLY A 99 2.39 -11.79 3.67
CA GLY A 99 3.16 -12.25 2.52
C GLY A 99 3.49 -11.12 1.55
N ASN A 100 2.52 -10.26 1.21
CA ASN A 100 2.80 -9.14 0.33
C ASN A 100 3.73 -8.10 0.97
N ILE A 101 3.63 -7.83 2.28
CA ILE A 101 4.56 -6.94 3.00
C ILE A 101 5.98 -7.53 2.93
N THR A 102 6.13 -8.83 3.18
CA THR A 102 7.44 -9.51 3.10
C THR A 102 8.02 -9.45 1.69
N LEU A 103 7.22 -9.64 0.63
CA LEU A 103 7.69 -9.44 -0.75
C LEU A 103 8.10 -7.99 -1.01
N SER A 104 7.39 -7.03 -0.40
CA SER A 104 7.67 -5.61 -0.60
C SER A 104 9.02 -5.21 0.00
N ASN A 105 9.38 -5.80 1.15
CA ASN A 105 10.50 -5.41 1.99
C ASN A 105 11.68 -6.38 1.94
N SER A 106 11.90 -7.05 0.81
CA SER A 106 12.98 -8.05 0.68
C SER A 106 13.79 -7.83 -0.59
N TYR A 107 15.06 -8.22 -0.63
CA TYR A 107 15.90 -8.01 -1.82
C TYR A 107 15.74 -9.08 -2.92
N PHE A 108 14.69 -9.89 -2.81
CA PHE A 108 14.49 -11.05 -3.65
C PHE A 108 14.23 -10.70 -5.11
N ASN A 109 14.84 -11.48 -6.02
CA ASN A 109 14.94 -11.16 -7.44
C ASN A 109 14.48 -12.31 -8.36
N SER A 110 14.01 -13.42 -7.79
CA SER A 110 13.42 -14.53 -8.54
C SER A 110 12.32 -15.22 -7.75
N LEU A 111 11.42 -15.89 -8.46
CA LEU A 111 10.36 -16.71 -7.84
C LEU A 111 10.93 -17.85 -6.97
N GLU A 112 12.16 -18.32 -7.26
CA GLU A 112 12.81 -19.38 -6.48
C GLU A 112 13.30 -18.87 -5.12
N ASP A 113 13.78 -17.62 -5.06
CA ASP A 113 14.15 -16.94 -3.82
C ASP A 113 12.93 -16.82 -2.88
N ASP A 114 11.73 -16.73 -3.47
CA ASP A 114 10.48 -16.32 -2.79
C ASP A 114 9.42 -17.39 -2.67
N LYS A 115 9.75 -18.63 -3.00
CA LYS A 115 8.75 -19.69 -3.12
C LYS A 115 7.89 -19.83 -1.86
N TYR A 116 8.45 -19.62 -0.67
CA TYR A 116 7.70 -19.71 0.59
C TYR A 116 6.73 -18.55 0.79
N VAL A 117 7.12 -17.33 0.43
CA VAL A 117 6.28 -16.13 0.59
C VAL A 117 5.14 -16.18 -0.42
N TYR A 118 5.43 -16.51 -1.68
CA TYR A 118 4.39 -16.74 -2.69
C TYR A 118 3.47 -17.91 -2.31
N THR A 119 4.02 -19.00 -1.77
CA THR A 119 3.22 -20.12 -1.25
C THR A 119 2.26 -19.65 -0.15
N LEU A 120 2.72 -18.82 0.79
CA LEU A 120 1.85 -18.26 1.83
C LEU A 120 0.70 -17.44 1.24
N ILE A 121 0.99 -16.53 0.29
CA ILE A 121 -0.02 -15.69 -0.37
C ILE A 121 -1.03 -16.57 -1.11
N TYR A 122 -0.54 -17.50 -1.93
CA TYR A 122 -1.40 -18.29 -2.81
C TYR A 122 -2.19 -19.34 -2.06
N LEU A 123 -1.61 -20.05 -1.07
CA LEU A 123 -2.37 -20.96 -0.20
C LEU A 123 -3.43 -20.20 0.59
N SER A 124 -3.11 -19.02 1.09
CA SER A 124 -4.08 -18.16 1.77
C SER A 124 -5.23 -17.81 0.83
N TYR A 125 -4.93 -17.32 -0.38
CA TYR A 125 -5.93 -17.00 -1.40
C TYR A 125 -6.81 -18.22 -1.76
N PHE A 126 -6.21 -19.34 -2.18
CA PHE A 126 -6.96 -20.50 -2.65
C PHE A 126 -7.76 -21.18 -1.53
N SER A 127 -7.27 -21.17 -0.29
CA SER A 127 -8.01 -21.78 0.83
C SER A 127 -9.40 -21.17 0.99
N ILE A 128 -9.54 -19.85 0.84
CA ILE A 128 -10.83 -19.15 0.94
C ILE A 128 -11.84 -19.75 -0.04
N PHE A 129 -11.46 -19.88 -1.30
CA PHE A 129 -12.37 -20.33 -2.35
C PHE A 129 -12.60 -21.84 -2.32
N ILE A 130 -11.61 -22.64 -1.89
CA ILE A 130 -11.78 -24.09 -1.67
C ILE A 130 -12.79 -24.34 -0.54
N PHE A 131 -12.64 -23.69 0.62
CA PHE A 131 -13.62 -23.81 1.70
C PHE A 131 -14.99 -23.24 1.31
N GLY A 132 -15.03 -22.14 0.56
CA GLY A 132 -16.26 -21.57 0.02
C GLY A 132 -16.98 -22.52 -0.93
N MET A 133 -16.25 -23.23 -1.79
CA MET A 133 -16.76 -24.27 -2.69
C MET A 133 -17.37 -25.44 -1.90
N VAL A 134 -16.66 -25.98 -0.92
CA VAL A 134 -17.15 -27.08 -0.06
C VAL A 134 -18.42 -26.66 0.67
N LEU A 135 -18.44 -25.46 1.25
CA LEU A 135 -19.60 -24.92 1.94
C LEU A 135 -20.79 -24.76 0.98
N SER A 136 -20.54 -24.27 -0.23
CA SER A 136 -21.56 -24.05 -1.27
C SER A 136 -22.21 -25.38 -1.68
N CYS A 137 -21.40 -26.41 -1.96
CA CYS A 137 -21.90 -27.76 -2.28
C CYS A 137 -22.84 -28.30 -1.21
N LEU A 138 -22.39 -28.32 0.05
CA LEU A 138 -23.19 -28.85 1.17
C LEU A 138 -24.45 -28.02 1.44
N SER A 139 -24.41 -26.71 1.18
CA SER A 139 -25.56 -25.82 1.37
C SER A 139 -26.67 -26.05 0.34
N THR A 140 -26.40 -26.75 -0.77
CA THR A 140 -27.44 -27.13 -1.75
C THR A 140 -28.20 -28.41 -1.38
N ALA A 141 -27.72 -29.18 -0.40
CA ALA A 141 -28.31 -30.44 0.00
C ALA A 141 -29.70 -30.29 0.62
N ASN A 142 -30.54 -31.31 0.39
CA ASN A 142 -31.88 -31.45 0.98
C ASN A 142 -31.78 -32.18 2.32
N PHE A 143 -32.34 -31.60 3.38
CA PHE A 143 -32.37 -32.20 4.72
C PHE A 143 -33.79 -32.52 5.13
N LYS A 144 -34.05 -33.78 5.51
CA LYS A 144 -35.31 -34.20 6.13
C LYS A 144 -35.34 -33.72 7.58
N ASP A 145 -36.50 -33.26 8.06
CA ASP A 145 -36.69 -32.92 9.47
C ASP A 145 -36.91 -34.23 10.25
N GLU A 146 -35.99 -34.58 11.16
CA GLU A 146 -36.17 -35.68 12.12
C GLU A 146 -36.63 -35.12 13.48
N ASN A 147 -37.69 -35.70 14.03
CA ASN A 147 -38.33 -35.28 15.29
C ASN A 147 -37.61 -35.76 16.57
N ASN A 148 -36.47 -36.46 16.48
CA ASN A 148 -35.82 -37.01 17.67
C ASN A 148 -34.85 -36.02 18.34
N TYR A 149 -35.37 -35.31 19.33
CA TYR A 149 -34.62 -34.35 20.13
C TYR A 149 -34.00 -35.01 21.37
N ASN A 150 -32.74 -35.46 21.27
CA ASN A 150 -31.91 -35.72 22.45
C ASN A 150 -30.91 -34.57 22.67
N LYS A 151 -31.16 -33.81 23.74
CA LYS A 151 -30.40 -32.63 24.17
C LYS A 151 -29.03 -33.07 24.72
N LYS A 152 -28.04 -33.26 23.85
CA LYS A 152 -26.65 -33.49 24.31
C LYS A 152 -26.11 -32.24 25.03
N VAL A 153 -25.50 -32.49 26.18
CA VAL A 153 -24.86 -31.52 27.09
C VAL A 153 -23.80 -30.70 26.34
N ASP A 154 -23.85 -29.37 26.50
CA ASP A 154 -22.91 -28.42 25.90
C ASP A 154 -21.53 -28.50 26.59
N ARG A 155 -20.71 -29.48 26.19
CA ARG A 155 -19.39 -29.77 26.77
C ARG A 155 -18.31 -28.69 26.48
N GLY A 156 -18.66 -27.59 25.81
CA GLY A 156 -17.72 -26.54 25.39
C GLY A 156 -18.04 -25.12 25.90
N ARG A 157 -18.80 -24.99 26.99
CA ARG A 157 -19.33 -23.69 27.46
C ARG A 157 -18.24 -22.65 27.77
N ILE A 158 -17.10 -23.10 28.33
CA ILE A 158 -15.97 -22.23 28.69
C ILE A 158 -15.25 -21.74 27.43
N LEU A 159 -14.88 -22.65 26.52
CA LEU A 159 -14.25 -22.33 25.24
C LEU A 159 -15.09 -21.34 24.41
N LYS A 160 -16.41 -21.50 24.38
CA LYS A 160 -17.32 -20.54 23.70
C LYS A 160 -17.32 -19.16 24.36
N LYS A 161 -17.22 -19.08 25.69
CA LYS A 161 -17.11 -17.79 26.40
C LYS A 161 -15.79 -17.10 26.06
N ILE A 162 -14.67 -17.83 26.13
CA ILE A 162 -13.34 -17.31 25.78
C ILE A 162 -13.34 -16.80 24.34
N PHE A 163 -13.83 -17.62 23.40
CA PHE A 163 -13.91 -17.25 22.00
C PHE A 163 -14.78 -16.00 21.76
N LYS A 164 -15.91 -15.88 22.47
CA LYS A 164 -16.77 -14.67 22.42
C LYS A 164 -16.04 -13.43 22.93
N ILE A 165 -15.24 -13.55 23.99
CA ILE A 165 -14.43 -12.43 24.52
C ILE A 165 -13.41 -11.98 23.48
N ILE A 166 -12.68 -12.92 22.87
CA ILE A 166 -11.72 -12.62 21.78
C ILE A 166 -12.42 -11.86 20.64
N CYS A 167 -13.58 -12.33 20.18
CA CYS A 167 -14.30 -11.65 19.11
C CYS A 167 -14.77 -10.22 19.49
N TYR A 168 -15.13 -9.98 20.76
CA TYR A 168 -15.44 -8.61 21.20
C TYR A 168 -14.21 -7.72 21.25
N ILE A 169 -13.06 -8.24 21.68
CA ILE A 169 -11.80 -7.52 21.64
C ILE A 169 -11.48 -7.11 20.19
N VAL A 170 -11.61 -8.03 19.23
CA VAL A 170 -11.43 -7.74 17.80
C VAL A 170 -12.42 -6.67 17.30
N LEU A 171 -13.67 -6.67 17.76
CA LEU A 171 -14.63 -5.62 17.41
C LEU A 171 -14.24 -4.25 17.97
N ILE A 172 -13.74 -4.19 19.22
CA ILE A 172 -13.24 -2.96 19.84
C ILE A 172 -12.04 -2.42 19.03
N PHE A 173 -11.12 -3.30 18.64
CA PHE A 173 -10.03 -2.94 17.73
C PHE A 173 -10.58 -2.40 16.41
N GLY A 174 -11.62 -3.00 15.83
CA GLY A 174 -12.25 -2.50 14.61
C GLY A 174 -12.88 -1.11 14.76
N VAL A 175 -13.50 -0.80 15.90
CA VAL A 175 -14.00 0.55 16.21
C VAL A 175 -12.86 1.55 16.31
N PHE A 176 -11.78 1.21 17.02
CA PHE A 176 -10.59 2.03 17.13
C PHE A 176 -9.95 2.29 15.75
N PHE A 177 -9.83 1.25 14.91
CA PHE A 177 -9.32 1.36 13.55
C PHE A 177 -10.19 2.28 12.67
N SER A 178 -11.50 2.17 12.80
CA SER A 178 -12.46 3.01 12.09
C SER A 178 -12.36 4.48 12.50
N TRP A 179 -12.11 4.74 13.79
CA TRP A 179 -11.87 6.08 14.31
C TRP A 179 -10.60 6.70 13.71
N ILE A 180 -9.51 5.95 13.59
CA ILE A 180 -8.28 6.41 12.91
C ILE A 180 -8.57 6.74 11.44
N ILE A 181 -9.26 5.87 10.69
CA ILE A 181 -9.56 6.10 9.26
C ILE A 181 -10.39 7.38 9.04
N LEU A 182 -11.32 7.69 9.95
CA LEU A 182 -12.23 8.82 9.81
C LEU A 182 -11.68 10.14 10.35
N THR A 183 -10.74 10.09 11.30
CA THR A 183 -10.17 11.27 11.94
C THR A 183 -8.79 11.61 11.40
N ARG A 184 -8.27 12.80 11.71
CA ARG A 184 -6.85 13.16 11.48
C ARG A 184 -6.04 12.93 12.76
N HIS A 185 -6.44 11.96 13.58
CA HIS A 185 -5.76 11.63 14.81
C HIS A 185 -5.04 10.31 14.66
N ASP A 186 -3.75 10.34 14.90
CA ASP A 186 -2.91 9.16 14.95
C ASP A 186 -2.32 9.00 16.34
N ILE A 187 -2.13 7.74 16.74
CA ILE A 187 -1.48 7.37 17.98
C ILE A 187 -0.27 6.53 17.61
N ARG A 188 0.94 7.06 17.84
CA ARG A 188 2.22 6.34 17.63
C ARG A 188 2.44 5.81 16.20
N ASN A 189 2.08 6.57 15.16
CA ASN A 189 2.30 6.23 13.75
C ASN A 189 1.53 4.98 13.27
N ILE A 190 0.44 4.62 13.96
CA ILE A 190 -0.39 3.46 13.59
C ILE A 190 -1.09 3.71 12.24
N GLU A 191 -1.36 4.96 11.87
CA GLU A 191 -2.04 5.31 10.61
C GLU A 191 -1.37 4.74 9.35
N VAL A 192 -0.04 4.56 9.37
CA VAL A 192 0.74 3.94 8.28
C VAL A 192 0.26 2.51 7.99
N TYR A 193 -0.17 1.79 9.03
CA TYR A 193 -0.64 0.41 8.94
C TYR A 193 -2.16 0.29 8.83
N THR A 194 -2.92 1.39 8.87
CA THR A 194 -4.38 1.32 8.87
C THR A 194 -4.98 1.40 7.47
N VAL A 195 -4.85 2.54 6.80
CA VAL A 195 -5.66 2.83 5.61
C VAL A 195 -5.20 2.01 4.40
N GLY A 196 -3.88 1.80 4.23
CA GLY A 196 -3.33 0.99 3.14
C GLY A 196 -3.82 -0.47 3.17
N PHE A 197 -4.01 -1.02 4.37
CA PHE A 197 -4.44 -2.42 4.61
C PHE A 197 -5.92 -2.56 4.97
N SER A 198 -6.68 -1.45 4.93
CA SER A 198 -8.05 -1.38 5.42
C SER A 198 -9.00 -2.41 4.82
N VAL A 199 -8.80 -2.83 3.57
CA VAL A 199 -9.64 -3.85 2.92
C VAL A 199 -9.44 -5.24 3.53
N PHE A 200 -8.20 -5.63 3.84
CA PHE A 200 -7.93 -6.89 4.56
C PHE A 200 -8.63 -6.88 5.91
N PHE A 201 -8.50 -5.78 6.67
CA PHE A 201 -9.18 -5.62 7.95
C PHE A 201 -10.71 -5.62 7.80
N GLY A 202 -11.26 -5.04 6.73
CA GLY A 202 -12.69 -5.09 6.44
C GLY A 202 -13.23 -6.52 6.35
N PHE A 203 -12.52 -7.41 5.65
CA PHE A 203 -12.89 -8.83 5.55
C PHE A 203 -12.67 -9.61 6.85
N ILE A 204 -11.61 -9.31 7.60
CA ILE A 204 -11.36 -9.87 8.94
C ILE A 204 -12.49 -9.48 9.90
N PHE A 205 -12.86 -8.20 9.95
CA PHE A 205 -13.92 -7.69 10.81
C PHE A 205 -15.30 -8.20 10.37
N CYS A 206 -15.54 -8.39 9.07
CA CYS A 206 -16.76 -9.02 8.56
C CYS A 206 -16.87 -10.48 9.05
N SER A 207 -15.78 -11.25 8.95
CA SER A 207 -15.71 -12.62 9.48
C SER A 207 -16.03 -12.65 10.98
N ASN A 208 -15.37 -11.77 11.75
CA ASN A 208 -15.57 -11.65 13.19
C ASN A 208 -17.01 -11.25 13.57
N LEU A 209 -17.61 -10.32 12.82
CA LEU A 209 -19.00 -9.90 13.01
C LEU A 209 -19.96 -11.07 12.82
N ILE A 210 -19.82 -11.83 11.72
CA ILE A 210 -20.70 -12.97 11.44
C ILE A 210 -20.55 -14.04 12.52
N ILE A 211 -19.33 -14.29 13.03
CA ILE A 211 -19.10 -15.18 14.18
C ILE A 211 -19.90 -14.68 15.40
N LEU A 212 -19.78 -13.41 15.78
CA LEU A 212 -20.48 -12.82 16.94
C LEU A 212 -22.01 -12.93 16.81
N LEU A 213 -22.56 -12.58 15.65
CA LEU A 213 -23.99 -12.68 15.39
C LEU A 213 -24.45 -14.13 15.49
N SER A 214 -23.67 -15.06 14.91
CA SER A 214 -23.97 -16.50 14.90
C SER A 214 -23.94 -17.14 16.29
N LEU A 215 -23.07 -16.65 17.19
CA LEU A 215 -23.05 -17.08 18.59
C LEU A 215 -24.24 -16.53 19.39
N LYS A 216 -24.79 -15.37 19.00
CA LYS A 216 -25.90 -14.71 19.67
C LYS A 216 -27.30 -15.09 19.19
N VAL A 217 -27.45 -15.76 18.05
CA VAL A 217 -28.79 -16.18 17.54
C VAL A 217 -29.55 -17.09 18.55
N LYS A 218 -28.89 -17.58 19.60
CA LYS A 218 -29.52 -18.33 20.71
C LYS A 218 -29.82 -17.51 21.97
N ASP A 219 -29.26 -16.30 22.12
CA ASP A 219 -29.48 -15.43 23.28
C ASP A 219 -30.75 -14.59 23.04
N LYS A 220 -31.70 -14.60 24.00
CA LYS A 220 -32.96 -13.85 23.93
C LYS A 220 -32.80 -12.31 23.97
N ASN A 221 -31.58 -11.78 24.05
CA ASN A 221 -31.33 -10.34 24.18
C ASN A 221 -31.18 -9.64 22.83
N THR A 222 -32.32 -9.33 22.22
CA THR A 222 -32.45 -8.68 20.91
C THR A 222 -31.72 -7.33 20.83
N LYS A 223 -31.62 -6.56 21.91
CA LYS A 223 -30.96 -5.23 21.91
C LYS A 223 -29.46 -5.34 21.62
N ILE A 224 -28.76 -6.24 22.31
CA ILE A 224 -27.31 -6.40 22.13
C ILE A 224 -26.99 -7.06 20.77
N TYR A 225 -27.91 -7.83 20.19
CA TYR A 225 -27.77 -8.34 18.82
C TYR A 225 -27.71 -7.18 17.82
N TYR A 226 -28.73 -6.32 17.81
CA TYR A 226 -28.78 -5.19 16.89
C TYR A 226 -27.65 -4.19 17.12
N PHE A 227 -27.29 -3.91 18.38
CA PHE A 227 -26.13 -3.06 18.67
C PHE A 227 -24.84 -3.58 18.03
N VAL A 228 -24.50 -4.87 18.24
CA VAL A 228 -23.30 -5.47 17.64
C VAL A 228 -23.39 -5.52 16.11
N SER A 229 -24.57 -5.84 15.56
CA SER A 229 -24.80 -5.85 14.13
C SER A 229 -24.54 -4.47 13.50
N THR A 230 -25.10 -3.42 14.09
CA THR A 230 -24.95 -2.04 13.60
C THR A 230 -23.50 -1.59 13.68
N ILE A 231 -22.88 -1.69 14.86
CA ILE A 231 -21.48 -1.26 15.05
C ILE A 231 -20.53 -2.02 14.14
N GLY A 232 -20.66 -3.35 14.07
CA GLY A 232 -19.80 -4.16 13.20
C GLY A 232 -20.00 -3.85 11.72
N THR A 233 -21.24 -3.59 11.28
CA THR A 233 -21.50 -3.22 9.88
C THR A 233 -20.88 -1.87 9.54
N VAL A 234 -20.98 -0.90 10.44
CA VAL A 234 -20.35 0.42 10.29
C VAL A 234 -18.82 0.28 10.20
N VAL A 235 -18.20 -0.52 11.07
CA VAL A 235 -16.76 -0.81 11.03
C VAL A 235 -16.35 -1.39 9.67
N VAL A 236 -17.05 -2.43 9.20
CA VAL A 236 -16.77 -3.05 7.90
C VAL A 236 -16.94 -2.05 6.74
N ALA A 237 -17.99 -1.24 6.77
CA ALA A 237 -18.26 -0.23 5.75
C ALA A 237 -17.14 0.82 5.68
N ILE A 238 -16.66 1.31 6.84
CA ILE A 238 -15.56 2.27 6.90
C ILE A 238 -14.26 1.67 6.35
N CYS A 239 -13.93 0.44 6.73
CA CYS A 239 -12.73 -0.24 6.25
C CYS A 239 -12.72 -0.47 4.72
N ILE A 240 -13.88 -0.71 4.11
CA ILE A 240 -13.99 -0.95 2.66
C ILE A 240 -14.20 0.36 1.87
N LEU A 241 -14.52 1.47 2.55
CA LEU A 241 -14.84 2.75 1.91
C LEU A 241 -13.71 3.27 1.01
N SER A 242 -12.46 3.15 1.44
CA SER A 242 -11.28 3.55 0.66
C SER A 242 -11.23 2.84 -0.70
N PHE A 243 -11.52 1.53 -0.72
CA PHE A 243 -11.57 0.70 -1.90
C PHE A 243 -12.74 1.07 -2.82
N VAL A 244 -13.91 1.34 -2.26
CA VAL A 244 -15.11 1.78 -3.01
C VAL A 244 -14.88 3.15 -3.67
N LEU A 245 -14.10 4.03 -3.03
CA LEU A 245 -13.76 5.35 -3.56
C LEU A 245 -12.70 5.32 -4.67
N THR A 246 -12.06 4.17 -4.96
CA THR A 246 -10.97 4.06 -5.94
C THR A 246 -11.32 4.63 -7.32
N PRO A 247 -12.50 4.35 -7.93
CA PRO A 247 -12.87 4.95 -9.22
C PRO A 247 -12.97 6.48 -9.18
N TYR A 248 -13.47 7.03 -8.07
CA TYR A 248 -13.51 8.49 -7.86
C TYR A 248 -12.09 9.07 -7.75
N THR A 249 -11.21 8.41 -7.00
CA THR A 249 -9.79 8.77 -6.87
C THR A 249 -9.10 8.78 -8.22
N ILE A 250 -9.29 7.74 -9.04
CA ILE A 250 -8.74 7.65 -10.40
C ILE A 250 -9.19 8.83 -11.26
N LYS A 251 -10.49 9.15 -11.26
CA LYS A 251 -11.03 10.28 -12.04
C LYS A 251 -10.42 11.62 -11.60
N LYS A 252 -10.21 11.82 -10.30
CA LYS A 252 -9.58 13.03 -9.76
C LYS A 252 -8.10 13.12 -10.13
N CYS A 253 -7.36 12.02 -10.00
CA CYS A 253 -5.96 11.95 -10.40
C CYS A 253 -5.77 12.20 -11.90
N GLU A 254 -6.62 11.60 -12.74
CA GLU A 254 -6.61 11.81 -14.20
C GLU A 254 -6.77 13.29 -14.56
N LYS A 255 -7.73 13.96 -13.90
CA LYS A 255 -7.99 15.39 -14.10
C LYS A 255 -6.78 16.23 -13.69
N GLU A 256 -6.27 16.03 -12.47
CA GLU A 256 -5.11 16.77 -11.94
C GLU A 256 -3.86 16.55 -12.80
N PHE A 257 -3.62 15.31 -13.24
CA PHE A 257 -2.49 14.97 -14.10
C PHE A 257 -2.59 15.65 -15.47
N SER A 258 -3.78 15.59 -16.10
CA SER A 258 -4.02 16.20 -17.41
C SER A 258 -3.98 17.73 -17.36
N GLU A 259 -4.41 18.35 -16.27
CA GLU A 259 -4.32 19.80 -16.06
C GLU A 259 -2.88 20.28 -15.93
N ALA A 260 -2.02 19.53 -15.24
CA ALA A 260 -0.63 19.90 -15.03
C ALA A 260 0.29 19.57 -16.22
N PHE A 261 0.05 18.44 -16.90
CA PHE A 261 0.99 17.88 -17.90
C PHE A 261 0.43 17.81 -19.32
N GLY A 262 -0.79 18.33 -19.53
CA GLY A 262 -1.46 18.44 -20.82
C GLY A 262 -2.38 17.24 -21.10
N LYS A 263 -3.54 17.47 -21.72
CA LYS A 263 -4.58 16.44 -21.97
C LYS A 263 -4.14 15.31 -22.91
N GLU A 264 -3.19 15.60 -23.80
CA GLU A 264 -2.65 14.67 -24.81
C GLU A 264 -1.44 13.87 -24.29
N TRP A 265 -1.24 13.82 -22.97
CA TRP A 265 -0.09 13.12 -22.36
C TRP A 265 0.03 11.65 -22.80
N ARG A 266 -1.08 10.99 -23.14
CA ARG A 266 -1.11 9.60 -23.63
C ARG A 266 -0.47 9.41 -25.00
N GLU A 267 -0.46 10.46 -25.81
CA GLU A 267 0.10 10.46 -27.17
C GLU A 267 1.62 10.52 -27.14
N LYS A 268 2.19 11.07 -26.07
CA LYS A 268 3.63 11.12 -25.81
C LYS A 268 4.25 9.76 -25.48
N ILE A 269 3.43 8.73 -25.24
CA ILE A 269 3.90 7.39 -24.87
C ILE A 269 4.03 6.53 -26.12
N ASP A 270 5.24 6.05 -26.40
CA ASP A 270 5.52 5.16 -27.52
C ASP A 270 4.71 3.86 -27.43
N LYS A 271 4.09 3.45 -28.55
CA LYS A 271 3.28 2.23 -28.63
C LYS A 271 4.07 0.97 -28.22
N ASN A 272 5.35 0.89 -28.54
CA ASN A 272 6.24 -0.21 -28.20
C ASN A 272 6.55 -0.25 -26.70
N HIS A 273 6.60 0.91 -26.03
CA HIS A 273 6.84 0.98 -24.60
C HIS A 273 5.57 0.82 -23.76
N LYS A 274 4.38 1.07 -24.32
CA LYS A 274 3.10 0.87 -23.61
C LYS A 274 2.97 -0.52 -23.00
N LYS A 275 3.61 -1.56 -23.56
CA LYS A 275 3.53 -2.94 -23.04
C LYS A 275 4.24 -3.15 -21.70
N TYR A 276 5.20 -2.28 -21.34
CA TYR A 276 5.94 -2.35 -20.07
C TYR A 276 5.29 -1.56 -18.94
N LEU A 277 4.43 -0.58 -19.26
CA LEU A 277 3.73 0.25 -18.28
C LEU A 277 2.42 -0.40 -17.81
N LEU A 278 1.95 -0.04 -16.62
CA LEU A 278 0.64 -0.46 -16.11
C LEU A 278 -0.47 -0.07 -17.08
N LYS A 279 -1.35 -1.01 -17.43
CA LYS A 279 -2.47 -0.76 -18.35
C LYS A 279 -3.69 -0.18 -17.68
N THR A 280 -3.83 -0.37 -16.37
CA THR A 280 -4.93 0.13 -15.55
C THR A 280 -4.37 0.78 -14.29
N PRO A 281 -4.97 1.88 -13.80
CA PRO A 281 -4.56 2.51 -12.55
C PRO A 281 -4.93 1.68 -11.32
N PHE A 282 -5.80 0.68 -11.45
CA PHE A 282 -6.13 -0.23 -10.36
C PHE A 282 -6.55 -1.61 -10.87
N CYS A 283 -6.08 -2.66 -10.18
CA CYS A 283 -6.37 -4.06 -10.42
C CYS A 283 -6.74 -4.74 -9.08
N VAL A 284 -7.98 -5.21 -8.95
CA VAL A 284 -8.46 -5.83 -7.70
C VAL A 284 -7.69 -7.11 -7.36
N PRO A 285 -7.45 -8.06 -8.28
CA PRO A 285 -6.61 -9.22 -7.98
C PRO A 285 -5.20 -8.85 -7.50
N ALA A 286 -4.59 -7.78 -8.04
CA ALA A 286 -3.28 -7.30 -7.61
C ALA A 286 -3.27 -6.87 -6.13
N TYR A 287 -4.40 -6.34 -5.63
CA TYR A 287 -4.53 -6.02 -4.20
C TYR A 287 -4.40 -7.24 -3.29
N PHE A 288 -4.73 -8.45 -3.74
CA PHE A 288 -4.64 -9.65 -2.91
C PHE A 288 -3.41 -10.50 -3.23
N LEU A 289 -3.09 -10.62 -4.51
CA LEU A 289 -2.08 -11.53 -5.04
C LEU A 289 -0.73 -10.84 -5.33
N GLY A 290 -0.68 -9.52 -5.19
CA GLY A 290 0.52 -8.71 -5.37
C GLY A 290 0.78 -8.26 -6.81
N ILE A 291 1.76 -7.36 -6.92
CA ILE A 291 2.37 -6.91 -8.16
C ILE A 291 3.79 -7.47 -8.26
N ASP A 292 4.11 -8.05 -9.40
CA ASP A 292 5.42 -8.61 -9.73
C ASP A 292 6.43 -7.46 -9.94
N SER A 293 7.60 -7.58 -9.30
CA SER A 293 8.73 -6.68 -9.44
C SER A 293 10.06 -7.44 -9.64
N HIS A 294 10.08 -8.43 -10.53
CA HIS A 294 11.30 -9.18 -10.92
C HIS A 294 12.12 -8.46 -12.01
N ASN A 295 13.24 -9.08 -12.42
CA ASN A 295 14.13 -8.63 -13.51
C ASN A 295 15.02 -7.43 -13.18
N PHE A 296 15.48 -7.33 -11.94
CA PHE A 296 16.45 -6.33 -11.53
C PHE A 296 17.77 -6.98 -11.09
N VAL A 297 18.76 -6.17 -10.75
CA VAL A 297 19.98 -6.54 -10.03
C VAL A 297 20.20 -5.44 -9.01
N VAL A 298 20.54 -5.81 -7.78
CA VAL A 298 20.85 -4.85 -6.72
C VAL A 298 22.31 -5.00 -6.30
N LYS A 299 23.03 -3.88 -6.19
CA LYS A 299 24.31 -3.80 -5.49
C LYS A 299 24.09 -2.97 -4.24
N LYS A 300 24.43 -3.53 -3.08
CA LYS A 300 24.15 -2.94 -1.78
C LYS A 300 25.37 -2.31 -1.16
N ASP A 301 25.13 -1.41 -0.21
CA ASP A 301 26.11 -0.89 0.75
C ASP A 301 27.34 -0.29 0.07
N ILE A 302 27.10 0.48 -1.00
CA ILE A 302 28.17 1.22 -1.68
C ILE A 302 28.39 2.53 -0.92
N MET A 303 29.54 2.64 -0.26
CA MET A 303 29.89 3.84 0.51
C MET A 303 30.12 5.04 -0.43
N PHE A 304 29.52 6.17 -0.12
CA PHE A 304 29.75 7.43 -0.85
C PHE A 304 30.20 8.57 0.05
N TYR A 305 30.06 8.43 1.37
CA TYR A 305 30.48 9.41 2.35
C TYR A 305 31.13 8.73 3.55
N LYS A 306 32.19 9.37 4.05
CA LYS A 306 32.85 9.07 5.31
C LYS A 306 33.24 10.39 5.96
N GLY A 307 32.81 10.59 7.20
CA GLY A 307 33.06 11.80 7.97
C GLY A 307 33.09 11.54 9.47
N ILE A 308 33.12 12.63 10.23
CA ILE A 308 33.11 12.61 11.69
C ILE A 308 32.01 13.58 12.13
N ASP A 309 31.16 13.18 13.08
CA ASP A 309 30.13 14.05 13.66
C ASP A 309 30.72 15.04 14.68
N ASN A 310 29.86 15.89 15.24
CA ASN A 310 30.25 16.88 16.24
C ASN A 310 30.75 16.27 17.56
N ASN A 311 30.53 14.98 17.79
CA ASN A 311 30.95 14.23 18.98
C ASN A 311 32.15 13.30 18.70
N GLN A 312 32.87 13.51 17.59
CA GLN A 312 34.00 12.68 17.15
C GLN A 312 33.65 11.22 16.80
N LYS A 313 32.38 10.92 16.54
CA LYS A 313 31.96 9.61 16.04
C LYS A 313 32.09 9.55 14.52
N GLU A 314 32.57 8.42 14.02
CA GLU A 314 32.66 8.17 12.59
C GLU A 314 31.26 8.00 11.99
N VAL A 315 30.96 8.77 10.95
CA VAL A 315 29.72 8.67 10.18
C VAL A 315 30.05 8.14 8.79
N LYS A 316 29.34 7.11 8.36
CA LYS A 316 29.45 6.52 7.02
C LYS A 316 28.07 6.45 6.40
N LEU A 317 27.96 6.88 5.15
CA LEU A 317 26.71 6.79 4.40
C LEU A 317 26.93 5.99 3.13
N TYR A 318 25.92 5.18 2.84
CA TYR A 318 25.90 4.19 1.78
C TYR A 318 24.66 4.40 0.90
N PHE A 319 24.72 3.79 -0.28
CA PHE A 319 23.56 3.64 -1.13
C PHE A 319 23.45 2.22 -1.68
N ASP A 320 22.23 1.86 -2.04
CA ASP A 320 21.94 0.68 -2.84
C ASP A 320 21.56 1.13 -4.25
N VAL A 321 22.03 0.41 -5.26
CA VAL A 321 21.69 0.69 -6.66
C VAL A 321 20.96 -0.51 -7.26
N TYR A 322 19.74 -0.26 -7.74
CA TYR A 322 18.88 -1.21 -8.42
C TYR A 322 18.93 -0.91 -9.92
N MET A 323 19.25 -1.92 -10.70
CA MET A 323 19.46 -1.83 -12.15
C MET A 323 18.67 -2.92 -12.87
N PRO A 324 18.35 -2.76 -14.16
CA PRO A 324 17.77 -3.86 -14.94
C PRO A 324 18.73 -5.06 -15.01
N LYS A 325 18.17 -6.28 -14.92
CA LYS A 325 18.95 -7.53 -15.01
C LYS A 325 19.63 -7.73 -16.36
N LYS A 326 19.01 -7.23 -17.42
CA LYS A 326 19.56 -7.20 -18.79
C LYS A 326 19.37 -5.79 -19.34
N LEU A 327 20.43 -5.24 -19.92
CA LEU A 327 20.34 -4.03 -20.72
C LEU A 327 19.64 -4.38 -22.04
N ASP A 328 18.31 -4.29 -22.04
CA ASP A 328 17.51 -4.27 -23.25
C ASP A 328 17.23 -2.80 -23.59
N ASN A 329 17.80 -2.35 -24.71
CA ASN A 329 17.66 -0.97 -25.19
C ASN A 329 16.21 -0.57 -25.51
N ASN A 330 15.27 -1.54 -25.52
CA ASN A 330 13.84 -1.29 -25.70
C ASN A 330 13.08 -1.06 -24.38
N LEU A 331 13.76 -1.06 -23.23
CA LEU A 331 13.11 -0.78 -21.95
C LEU A 331 12.83 0.71 -21.79
N PRO A 332 11.67 1.09 -21.22
CA PRO A 332 11.25 2.48 -21.14
C PRO A 332 12.16 3.34 -20.25
N GLY A 333 12.90 2.75 -19.30
CA GLY A 333 13.73 3.49 -18.36
C GLY A 333 15.20 3.61 -18.70
N ILE A 334 15.66 3.06 -19.83
CA ILE A 334 17.09 3.03 -20.17
C ILE A 334 17.69 4.44 -20.15
N GLY A 335 18.84 4.61 -19.49
CA GLY A 335 19.49 5.90 -19.30
C GLY A 335 18.91 6.77 -18.18
N THR A 336 17.68 6.53 -17.73
CA THR A 336 17.02 7.38 -16.73
C THR A 336 17.35 6.95 -15.31
N CYS A 337 17.72 7.92 -14.49
CA CYS A 337 18.05 7.75 -13.08
C CYS A 337 16.92 8.21 -12.17
N ILE A 338 16.68 7.47 -11.09
CA ILE A 338 15.81 7.88 -9.98
C ILE A 338 16.63 7.85 -8.69
N ILE A 339 16.84 9.01 -8.07
CA ILE A 339 17.45 9.12 -6.75
C ILE A 339 16.33 9.11 -5.70
N ARG A 340 16.38 8.15 -4.80
CA ARG A 340 15.38 7.90 -3.76
C ARG A 340 15.94 8.18 -2.38
N ILE A 341 15.20 9.00 -1.62
CA ILE A 341 15.58 9.47 -0.28
C ILE A 341 14.51 9.02 0.71
N HIS A 342 14.94 8.29 1.74
CA HIS A 342 14.03 7.69 2.73
C HIS A 342 13.38 8.73 3.66
N GLY A 343 12.26 8.35 4.27
CA GLY A 343 11.60 9.13 5.33
C GLY A 343 12.19 8.88 6.71
N GLY A 344 11.45 9.28 7.76
CA GLY A 344 11.84 9.03 9.16
C GLY A 344 12.08 10.29 10.00
N ALA A 345 11.33 11.37 9.72
CA ALA A 345 11.37 12.63 10.49
C ALA A 345 12.79 13.18 10.74
N TRP A 346 13.70 12.97 9.77
CA TRP A 346 15.11 13.39 9.83
C TRP A 346 15.97 12.77 10.95
N VAL A 347 15.37 11.99 11.86
CA VAL A 347 16.02 11.37 13.03
C VAL A 347 16.15 9.85 12.92
N ALA A 348 15.43 9.25 11.97
CA ALA A 348 15.38 7.81 11.74
C ALA A 348 15.28 7.51 10.23
N GLY A 349 15.31 6.22 9.88
CA GLY A 349 15.15 5.73 8.51
C GLY A 349 16.44 5.19 7.90
N ASP A 350 16.29 4.41 6.82
CA ASP A 350 17.39 3.85 6.05
C ASP A 350 16.96 3.56 4.59
N LYS A 351 17.92 3.25 3.72
CA LYS A 351 17.71 2.65 2.40
C LYS A 351 17.12 1.23 2.52
N GLY A 352 16.48 0.73 1.46
CA GLY A 352 15.88 -0.59 1.43
C GLY A 352 14.48 -0.60 2.06
N GLU A 353 14.29 -1.39 3.12
CA GLU A 353 12.96 -1.68 3.70
C GLU A 353 12.22 -0.41 4.13
N MET A 354 12.93 0.59 4.63
CA MET A 354 12.36 1.87 5.08
C MET A 354 12.17 2.89 3.95
N ASN A 355 12.57 2.58 2.71
CA ASN A 355 12.40 3.44 1.53
C ASN A 355 11.61 2.79 0.39
N MET A 356 10.59 1.99 0.73
CA MET A 356 9.69 1.38 -0.25
C MET A 356 10.42 0.52 -1.28
N LEU A 357 11.23 -0.43 -0.79
CA LEU A 357 12.12 -1.30 -1.57
C LEU A 357 11.48 -1.85 -2.86
N GLN A 358 10.22 -2.30 -2.82
CA GLN A 358 9.52 -2.81 -4.01
C GLN A 358 9.38 -1.78 -5.14
N MET A 359 9.22 -0.49 -4.81
CA MET A 359 9.21 0.59 -5.80
C MET A 359 10.53 0.64 -6.58
N ASN A 360 11.66 0.46 -5.88
CA ASN A 360 12.98 0.47 -6.49
C ASN A 360 13.15 -0.71 -7.45
N LYS A 361 12.74 -1.92 -7.02
CA LYS A 361 12.73 -3.12 -7.88
C LYS A 361 11.86 -2.93 -9.11
N TYR A 362 10.68 -2.37 -8.92
CA TYR A 362 9.67 -2.20 -9.96
C TYR A 362 10.18 -1.31 -11.10
N PHE A 363 10.77 -0.16 -10.77
CA PHE A 363 11.38 0.70 -11.78
C PHE A 363 12.67 0.09 -12.35
N ALA A 364 13.49 -0.58 -11.56
CA ALA A 364 14.66 -1.29 -12.08
C ALA A 364 14.29 -2.35 -13.13
N GLY A 365 13.22 -3.13 -12.90
CA GLY A 365 12.68 -4.09 -13.86
C GLY A 365 12.16 -3.46 -15.17
N GLN A 366 11.93 -2.14 -15.18
CA GLN A 366 11.54 -1.36 -16.37
C GLN A 366 12.72 -0.62 -17.04
N GLY A 367 13.95 -0.88 -16.62
CA GLY A 367 15.15 -0.30 -17.23
C GLY A 367 15.72 0.92 -16.54
N TYR A 368 15.06 1.45 -15.50
CA TYR A 368 15.56 2.61 -14.75
C TYR A 368 16.71 2.21 -13.83
N THR A 369 17.68 3.10 -13.64
CA THR A 369 18.69 2.96 -12.58
C THR A 369 18.21 3.70 -11.35
N VAL A 370 17.90 2.97 -10.27
CA VAL A 370 17.38 3.55 -9.03
C VAL A 370 18.46 3.54 -7.96
N PHE A 371 18.80 4.71 -7.42
CA PHE A 371 19.71 4.85 -6.29
C PHE A 371 18.93 5.14 -5.03
N ASP A 372 19.00 4.25 -4.06
CA ASP A 372 18.40 4.39 -2.74
C ASP A 372 19.48 4.81 -1.75
N ILE A 373 19.46 6.07 -1.33
CA ILE A 373 20.58 6.72 -0.63
C ILE A 373 20.26 6.99 0.84
N GLN A 374 21.27 6.81 1.69
CA GLN A 374 21.24 7.32 3.06
C GLN A 374 21.56 8.82 3.11
N TYR A 375 21.09 9.47 4.17
CA TYR A 375 21.58 10.77 4.63
C TYR A 375 21.81 10.70 6.15
N GLY A 376 22.73 11.53 6.67
CA GLY A 376 22.99 11.58 8.10
C GLY A 376 21.78 12.05 8.92
N LEU A 377 21.57 11.46 10.09
CA LEU A 377 20.41 11.70 10.95
C LEU A 377 20.68 12.69 12.09
N SER A 378 19.64 13.45 12.45
CA SER A 378 19.64 14.32 13.62
C SER A 378 19.44 13.52 14.91
N ASN A 379 19.93 14.04 16.04
CA ASN A 379 19.70 13.48 17.37
C ASN A 379 18.63 14.27 18.13
N SER A 380 17.85 15.12 17.44
CA SER A 380 16.78 15.89 18.06
C SER A 380 15.78 14.98 18.78
N SER A 381 15.50 15.29 20.04
CA SER A 381 14.50 14.59 20.85
C SER A 381 13.06 15.01 20.53
N SER A 382 12.87 16.10 19.79
CA SER A 382 11.55 16.66 19.46
C SER A 382 10.77 15.78 18.49
N PHE A 383 11.47 14.92 17.75
CA PHE A 383 10.88 13.81 17.02
C PHE A 383 11.40 12.50 17.62
N THR A 384 10.50 11.62 18.04
CA THR A 384 10.88 10.30 18.55
C THR A 384 10.32 9.22 17.64
N LEU A 385 11.21 8.64 16.82
CA LEU A 385 10.95 7.46 16.01
C LEU A 385 12.05 6.45 16.29
N GLU A 386 11.76 5.44 17.09
CA GLU A 386 12.69 4.32 17.32
C GLU A 386 12.49 3.30 16.20
N LEU A 387 13.32 3.37 15.16
CA LEU A 387 13.25 2.44 14.02
C LEU A 387 14.44 1.47 13.97
N GLY A 388 15.34 1.51 14.97
CA GLY A 388 16.50 0.62 15.03
C GLY A 388 17.61 1.03 14.08
N GLU A 389 17.73 2.34 13.82
CA GLU A 389 18.75 2.91 12.96
C GLU A 389 20.18 2.71 13.49
N GLU A 390 21.09 2.40 12.58
CA GLU A 390 22.49 2.11 12.91
C GLU A 390 23.25 3.35 13.38
N GLU A 391 24.16 3.18 14.35
CA GLU A 391 24.94 4.29 14.90
C GLU A 391 25.75 5.06 13.83
N HIS A 392 26.15 4.39 12.74
CA HIS A 392 27.00 4.99 11.70
C HIS A 392 26.34 6.09 10.86
N VAL A 393 25.01 6.28 10.98
CA VAL A 393 24.28 7.36 10.27
C VAL A 393 23.93 8.53 11.20
N LYS A 394 24.06 8.37 12.52
CA LYS A 394 23.68 9.39 13.51
C LYS A 394 24.82 10.38 13.74
N GLY A 395 24.51 11.67 13.76
CA GLY A 395 25.53 12.70 13.99
C GLY A 395 25.03 14.10 14.36
N ASN A 396 23.81 14.22 14.88
CA ASN A 396 23.15 15.51 15.14
C ASN A 396 23.18 16.48 13.95
N PHE A 397 22.91 15.94 12.76
CA PHE A 397 22.92 16.71 11.53
C PHE A 397 21.70 17.63 11.42
N ASN A 398 21.90 18.81 10.85
CA ASN A 398 20.83 19.73 10.48
C ASN A 398 20.49 19.58 8.97
N ILE A 399 19.54 20.37 8.45
CA ILE A 399 19.11 20.25 7.05
C ILE A 399 20.24 20.59 6.05
N ASP A 400 21.13 21.53 6.39
CA ASP A 400 22.29 21.84 5.56
C ASP A 400 23.22 20.65 5.40
N ASP A 401 23.50 19.94 6.49
CA ASP A 401 24.40 18.80 6.48
C ASP A 401 23.78 17.63 5.72
N MET A 402 22.47 17.38 5.90
CA MET A 402 21.74 16.38 5.14
C MET A 402 21.78 16.66 3.63
N LEU A 403 21.56 17.92 3.23
CA LEU A 403 21.65 18.33 1.83
C LEU A 403 23.08 18.32 1.29
N LYS A 404 24.11 18.57 2.13
CA LYS A 404 25.51 18.35 1.75
C LYS A 404 25.79 16.87 1.50
N HIS A 405 25.30 15.96 2.33
CA HIS A 405 25.43 14.51 2.09
C HIS A 405 24.82 14.12 0.74
N ILE A 406 23.61 14.57 0.45
CA ILE A 406 22.96 14.35 -0.84
C ILE A 406 23.77 15.00 -1.97
N GLY A 407 24.32 16.20 -1.77
CA GLY A 407 25.22 16.87 -2.70
C GLY A 407 26.49 16.07 -3.02
N ILE A 408 27.10 15.44 -2.01
CA ILE A 408 28.25 14.53 -2.20
C ILE A 408 27.85 13.33 -3.06
N PHE A 409 26.67 12.76 -2.82
CA PHE A 409 26.14 11.70 -3.68
C PHE A 409 25.92 12.18 -5.13
N THR A 410 25.38 13.38 -5.37
CA THR A 410 25.21 13.90 -6.74
C THR A 410 26.53 14.05 -7.48
N LYS A 411 27.60 14.47 -6.79
CA LYS A 411 28.96 14.55 -7.36
C LYS A 411 29.59 13.18 -7.57
N TYR A 412 29.28 12.21 -6.70
CA TYR A 412 29.64 10.81 -6.92
C TYR A 412 28.98 10.27 -8.20
N LEU A 413 27.68 10.52 -8.38
CA LEU A 413 26.93 10.09 -9.56
C LEU A 413 27.50 10.70 -10.83
N GLU A 414 27.83 12.00 -10.84
CA GLU A 414 28.49 12.66 -11.97
C GLU A 414 29.75 11.90 -12.43
N ARG A 415 30.61 11.50 -11.49
CA ARG A 415 31.87 10.79 -11.76
C ARG A 415 31.69 9.33 -12.16
N ASN A 416 30.51 8.75 -11.91
CA ASN A 416 30.24 7.32 -12.10
C ASN A 416 29.04 7.05 -13.01
N ALA A 417 28.52 8.06 -13.72
CA ALA A 417 27.30 7.94 -14.52
C ALA A 417 27.41 6.83 -15.57
N GLU A 418 28.55 6.80 -16.29
CA GLU A 418 28.86 5.78 -17.30
C GLU A 418 28.86 4.36 -16.72
N LYS A 419 29.44 4.18 -15.52
CA LYS A 419 29.47 2.88 -14.80
C LYS A 419 28.07 2.31 -14.56
N TYR A 420 27.07 3.17 -14.38
CA TYR A 420 25.69 2.79 -14.11
C TYR A 420 24.76 2.95 -15.32
N GLY A 421 25.30 3.32 -16.49
CA GLY A 421 24.51 3.57 -17.70
C GLY A 421 23.48 4.70 -17.54
N VAL A 422 23.83 5.72 -16.76
CA VAL A 422 22.95 6.84 -16.42
C VAL A 422 23.26 8.06 -17.29
N ASP A 423 22.21 8.65 -17.84
CA ASP A 423 22.23 9.98 -18.45
C ASP A 423 21.95 11.04 -17.37
N LEU A 424 22.90 11.96 -17.18
CA LEU A 424 22.78 13.05 -16.20
C LEU A 424 21.77 14.12 -16.64
N ASP A 425 21.32 14.09 -17.90
CA ASP A 425 20.21 14.91 -18.40
C ASP A 425 18.82 14.33 -18.08
N SER A 426 18.76 13.11 -17.53
CA SER A 426 17.55 12.33 -17.24
C SER A 426 17.50 11.86 -15.78
N VAL A 427 17.43 12.82 -14.83
CA VAL A 427 17.44 12.52 -13.39
C VAL A 427 16.14 12.93 -12.70
N PHE A 428 15.51 11.97 -12.03
CA PHE A 428 14.37 12.18 -11.14
C PHE A 428 14.78 12.06 -9.68
N ILE A 429 14.12 12.83 -8.82
CA ILE A 429 14.32 12.75 -7.37
C ILE A 429 12.98 12.45 -6.67
N SER A 430 12.99 11.53 -5.72
CA SER A 430 11.80 11.07 -5.02
C SER A 430 12.07 10.70 -3.57
N GLY A 431 11.08 10.87 -2.70
CA GLY A 431 11.18 10.49 -1.29
C GLY A 431 9.89 10.75 -0.55
N GLY A 432 9.74 10.13 0.62
CA GLY A 432 8.55 10.25 1.47
C GLY A 432 8.80 11.05 2.74
N SER A 433 7.83 11.85 3.18
CA SER A 433 7.87 12.59 4.45
C SER A 433 9.11 13.50 4.53
N ALA A 434 10.00 13.28 5.50
CA ALA A 434 11.31 13.93 5.59
C ALA A 434 12.16 13.78 4.30
N GLY A 435 12.16 12.61 3.67
CA GLY A 435 12.81 12.38 2.38
C GLY A 435 12.11 13.09 1.24
N GLY A 436 10.79 13.30 1.32
CA GLY A 436 10.03 14.13 0.37
C GLY A 436 10.40 15.61 0.46
N HIS A 437 10.68 16.08 1.68
CA HIS A 437 11.26 17.40 1.91
C HIS A 437 12.67 17.51 1.30
N LEU A 438 13.59 16.61 1.67
CA LEU A 438 14.96 16.62 1.16
C LEU A 438 15.03 16.46 -0.36
N SER A 439 14.13 15.67 -0.94
CA SER A 439 13.92 15.55 -2.39
C SER A 439 13.54 16.89 -3.01
N THR A 440 12.52 17.54 -2.47
CA THR A 440 12.05 18.84 -2.98
C THR A 440 13.15 19.90 -2.90
N ALA A 441 13.85 19.98 -1.76
CA ALA A 441 14.93 20.93 -1.55
C ALA A 441 16.12 20.68 -2.49
N THR A 442 16.59 19.44 -2.60
CA THR A 442 17.70 19.05 -3.50
C THR A 442 17.38 19.41 -4.94
N ALA A 443 16.22 19.01 -5.44
CA ALA A 443 15.85 19.21 -6.84
C ALA A 443 15.74 20.69 -7.21
N LEU A 444 15.11 21.51 -6.36
CA LEU A 444 14.98 22.94 -6.59
C LEU A 444 16.32 23.67 -6.41
N ALA A 445 17.15 23.24 -5.47
CA ALA A 445 18.49 23.80 -5.27
C ALA A 445 19.38 23.57 -6.50
N ILE A 446 19.42 22.35 -7.04
CA ILE A 446 20.14 22.01 -8.28
C ILE A 446 19.61 22.86 -9.43
N ASN A 447 18.30 22.90 -9.64
CA ASN A 447 17.70 23.66 -10.76
C ASN A 447 17.99 25.17 -10.68
N SER A 448 18.09 25.74 -9.48
CA SER A 448 18.38 27.17 -9.31
C SER A 448 19.80 27.55 -9.76
N GLY A 449 20.73 26.58 -9.87
CA GLY A 449 22.15 26.81 -10.15
C GLY A 449 22.92 27.55 -9.06
N ARG A 450 22.26 28.02 -7.99
CA ARG A 450 22.88 28.79 -6.90
C ARG A 450 23.74 27.93 -5.96
N TYR A 451 23.59 26.61 -6.01
CA TYR A 451 24.18 25.67 -5.05
C TYR A 451 25.13 24.66 -5.68
N ASN A 452 25.80 25.02 -6.78
CA ASN A 452 26.79 24.19 -7.48
C ASN A 452 28.04 23.88 -6.64
N ASN A 453 28.28 24.62 -5.55
CA ASN A 453 29.31 24.28 -4.57
C ASN A 453 28.91 23.05 -3.73
N ILE A 454 27.62 22.80 -3.54
CA ILE A 454 27.08 21.67 -2.76
C ILE A 454 26.77 20.49 -3.68
N PHE A 455 25.99 20.73 -4.74
CA PHE A 455 25.51 19.70 -5.67
C PHE A 455 26.30 19.68 -6.98
N SER A 456 26.19 18.58 -7.73
CA SER A 456 26.73 18.53 -9.10
C SER A 456 26.00 19.52 -10.02
N SER A 457 26.75 20.30 -10.79
CA SER A 457 26.22 21.20 -11.83
C SER A 457 25.95 20.50 -13.16
N LYS A 458 26.33 19.21 -13.29
CA LYS A 458 26.11 18.40 -14.49
C LYS A 458 24.77 17.67 -14.48
N ILE A 459 24.12 17.57 -13.32
CA ILE A 459 22.82 16.92 -13.19
C ILE A 459 21.71 17.89 -13.58
N LYS A 460 20.87 17.46 -14.51
CA LYS A 460 19.60 18.12 -14.83
C LYS A 460 18.45 17.34 -14.21
N ILE A 461 17.65 18.04 -13.41
CA ILE A 461 16.46 17.43 -12.80
C ILE A 461 15.30 17.45 -13.79
N SER A 462 14.92 16.26 -14.25
CA SER A 462 13.79 16.03 -15.16
C SER A 462 12.45 16.03 -14.45
N GLY A 463 12.41 15.70 -13.15
CA GLY A 463 11.19 15.78 -12.35
C GLY A 463 11.37 15.50 -10.86
N ILE A 464 10.42 15.99 -10.07
CA ILE A 464 10.37 15.81 -8.61
C ILE A 464 9.12 14.97 -8.27
N ILE A 465 9.29 13.94 -7.43
CA ILE A 465 8.20 13.02 -7.06
C ILE A 465 8.15 12.88 -5.52
N PRO A 466 7.73 13.92 -4.78
CA PRO A 466 7.64 13.83 -3.33
C PRO A 466 6.34 13.15 -2.89
N PHE A 467 6.45 12.27 -1.89
CA PHE A 467 5.32 11.71 -1.16
C PHE A 467 5.16 12.46 0.15
N TYR A 468 4.00 13.08 0.34
CA TYR A 468 3.63 13.89 1.52
C TYR A 468 4.81 14.70 2.08
N PRO A 469 5.39 15.63 1.28
CA PRO A 469 6.64 16.30 1.63
C PRO A 469 6.50 17.15 2.90
N ALA A 470 7.34 16.87 3.90
CA ALA A 470 7.34 17.55 5.19
C ALA A 470 8.07 18.92 5.15
N ASN A 471 7.87 19.69 4.08
CA ASN A 471 8.54 20.97 3.83
C ASN A 471 8.31 21.95 4.98
N GLY A 472 9.37 22.49 5.57
CA GLY A 472 9.32 23.43 6.69
C GLY A 472 9.05 22.81 8.06
N LEU A 473 8.65 21.53 8.15
CA LEU A 473 8.30 20.90 9.42
C LEU A 473 9.53 20.52 10.26
N SER A 474 10.73 20.45 9.68
CA SER A 474 11.96 20.17 10.44
C SER A 474 12.23 21.21 11.52
N ALA A 475 11.81 22.47 11.29
CA ALA A 475 11.93 23.56 12.25
C ALA A 475 11.11 23.33 13.52
N LEU A 476 9.98 22.61 13.44
CA LEU A 476 9.18 22.24 14.61
C LEU A 476 9.91 21.24 15.52
N GLY A 477 10.82 20.45 14.95
CA GLY A 477 11.68 19.55 15.71
C GLY A 477 13.04 20.12 16.02
N GLU A 478 13.22 21.45 15.93
CA GLU A 478 14.49 22.13 16.20
C GLU A 478 15.65 21.68 15.26
N ILE A 479 15.32 21.05 14.13
CA ILE A 479 16.28 20.68 13.09
C ILE A 479 16.35 21.84 12.10
N GLY A 480 17.23 22.78 12.42
CA GLY A 480 17.45 24.01 11.66
C GLY A 480 18.22 23.82 10.35
N GLY A 481 18.62 24.96 9.79
CA GLY A 481 19.35 25.07 8.53
C GLY A 481 19.03 26.39 7.85
N ARG A 482 19.56 26.61 6.65
CA ARG A 482 19.16 27.72 5.79
C ARG A 482 17.67 27.71 5.53
N GLU A 483 17.06 28.88 5.53
CA GLU A 483 15.60 29.03 5.40
C GLU A 483 15.07 28.40 4.11
N ASP A 484 15.78 28.58 2.99
CA ASP A 484 15.39 28.02 1.70
C ASP A 484 15.68 26.53 1.55
N PHE A 485 16.48 25.95 2.46
CA PHE A 485 16.70 24.52 2.56
C PHE A 485 15.65 23.87 3.46
N VAL A 486 15.32 24.48 4.60
CA VAL A 486 14.27 24.04 5.53
C VAL A 486 12.88 24.15 4.90
N ASN A 487 12.62 25.22 4.14
CA ASN A 487 11.38 25.41 3.41
C ASN A 487 11.65 25.73 1.93
N PRO A 488 11.78 24.69 1.08
CA PRO A 488 12.22 24.86 -0.31
C PRO A 488 11.20 25.53 -1.23
N ILE A 489 10.03 25.93 -0.72
CA ILE A 489 9.05 26.70 -1.49
C ILE A 489 9.62 28.02 -2.03
N SER A 490 10.60 28.62 -1.34
CA SER A 490 11.26 29.86 -1.77
C SER A 490 12.16 29.65 -3.00
N LEU A 491 12.62 28.42 -3.24
CA LEU A 491 13.45 28.02 -4.39
C LEU A 491 12.64 27.79 -5.68
N VAL A 492 11.30 27.87 -5.63
CA VAL A 492 10.46 27.67 -6.81
C VAL A 492 10.58 28.86 -7.76
N GLU A 493 10.89 28.54 -9.02
CA GLU A 493 11.13 29.45 -10.13
C GLU A 493 10.26 29.07 -11.34
N LYS A 494 10.19 29.97 -12.34
CA LYS A 494 9.38 29.75 -13.55
C LYS A 494 9.78 28.49 -14.32
N ASN A 495 11.08 28.18 -14.32
CA ASN A 495 11.67 27.04 -15.00
C ASN A 495 11.83 25.79 -14.10
N SER A 496 11.39 25.82 -12.83
CA SER A 496 11.52 24.67 -11.93
C SER A 496 11.02 23.36 -12.57
N PRO A 497 11.64 22.21 -12.26
CA PRO A 497 11.29 20.94 -12.86
C PRO A 497 9.80 20.60 -12.62
N PRO A 498 9.18 19.79 -13.48
CA PRO A 498 7.82 19.34 -13.24
C PRO A 498 7.76 18.53 -11.93
N CYS A 499 6.63 18.57 -11.23
CA CYS A 499 6.46 17.97 -9.90
C CYS A 499 5.18 17.15 -9.80
N LEU A 500 5.28 15.90 -9.36
CA LEU A 500 4.16 14.99 -9.14
C LEU A 500 4.11 14.57 -7.66
N ILE A 501 3.15 15.10 -6.92
CA ILE A 501 3.05 14.93 -5.46
C ILE A 501 2.03 13.85 -5.12
N TYR A 502 2.39 12.90 -4.25
CA TYR A 502 1.42 12.02 -3.57
C TYR A 502 1.01 12.63 -2.25
N GLN A 503 -0.29 12.68 -1.92
CA GLN A 503 -0.75 13.18 -0.62
C GLN A 503 -2.05 12.52 -0.16
N GLY A 504 -2.05 12.01 1.08
CA GLY A 504 -3.26 11.60 1.77
C GLY A 504 -4.11 12.80 2.22
N THR A 505 -5.43 12.77 2.00
CA THR A 505 -6.33 13.88 2.43
C THR A 505 -6.57 13.96 3.95
N ARG A 506 -6.21 12.88 4.66
CA ARG A 506 -6.35 12.71 6.11
C ARG A 506 -5.00 12.53 6.79
N ASP A 507 -3.91 12.84 6.10
CA ASP A 507 -2.55 12.82 6.67
C ASP A 507 -2.52 13.64 7.97
N SER A 508 -2.22 12.97 9.08
CA SER A 508 -2.22 13.57 10.41
C SER A 508 -0.87 14.19 10.79
N LEU A 509 0.20 13.77 10.13
CA LEU A 509 1.58 14.17 10.42
C LEU A 509 2.06 15.30 9.51
N VAL A 510 1.72 15.23 8.23
CA VAL A 510 2.08 16.23 7.22
C VAL A 510 0.81 16.84 6.63
N PRO A 511 0.44 18.07 7.04
CA PRO A 511 -0.75 18.73 6.56
C PRO A 511 -0.75 18.88 5.03
N ILE A 512 -1.88 18.55 4.39
CA ILE A 512 -2.06 18.64 2.93
C ILE A 512 -1.78 20.05 2.39
N GLU A 513 -2.00 21.05 3.23
CA GLU A 513 -1.78 22.46 2.95
C GLU A 513 -0.33 22.75 2.53
N LEU A 514 0.66 21.97 2.99
CA LEU A 514 2.06 22.11 2.55
C LEU A 514 2.23 21.76 1.06
N SER A 515 1.63 20.67 0.62
CA SER A 515 1.60 20.27 -0.79
C SER A 515 0.83 21.28 -1.65
N GLU A 516 -0.28 21.82 -1.12
CA GLU A 516 -1.07 22.84 -1.81
C GLU A 516 -0.31 24.17 -1.94
N ASN A 517 0.39 24.59 -0.89
CA ASN A 517 1.25 25.76 -0.91
C ASN A 517 2.35 25.62 -1.96
N LEU A 518 2.98 24.45 -2.07
CA LEU A 518 3.98 24.18 -3.10
C LEU A 518 3.37 24.32 -4.51
N LYS A 519 2.22 23.68 -4.79
CA LYS A 519 1.53 23.81 -6.09
C LYS A 519 1.11 25.26 -6.40
N ASN A 520 0.63 25.99 -5.39
CA ASN A 520 0.26 27.40 -5.52
C ASN A 520 1.48 28.27 -5.84
N LYS A 521 2.64 27.97 -5.25
CA LYS A 521 3.90 28.66 -5.56
C LYS A 521 4.36 28.40 -6.99
N TYR A 522 4.27 27.17 -7.47
CA TYR A 522 4.50 26.85 -8.89
C TYR A 522 3.63 27.71 -9.80
N THR A 523 2.32 27.76 -9.49
CA THR A 523 1.34 28.53 -10.26
C THR A 523 1.65 30.03 -10.25
N SER A 524 2.01 30.61 -9.09
CA SER A 524 2.35 32.04 -8.99
C SER A 524 3.63 32.41 -9.75
N LYS A 525 4.54 31.46 -9.95
CA LYS A 525 5.72 31.60 -10.83
C LYS A 525 5.42 31.33 -12.31
N ARG A 526 4.14 31.21 -12.68
CA ARG A 526 3.65 30.87 -14.04
C ARG A 526 4.13 29.50 -14.53
N ASN A 527 4.39 28.58 -13.61
CA ASN A 527 4.74 27.19 -13.91
C ASN A 527 3.58 26.28 -13.49
N LYS A 528 2.81 25.75 -14.45
CA LYS A 528 1.64 24.91 -14.17
C LYS A 528 1.98 23.42 -13.99
N ARG A 529 3.26 23.03 -14.13
CA ARG A 529 3.71 21.63 -14.14
C ARG A 529 3.85 21.05 -12.73
N CYS A 530 2.85 21.24 -11.87
CA CYS A 530 2.82 20.67 -10.53
C CYS A 530 1.44 20.06 -10.26
N ALA A 531 1.38 18.76 -10.02
CA ALA A 531 0.14 18.03 -9.76
C ALA A 531 0.16 17.40 -8.37
N ILE A 532 -0.99 17.39 -7.69
CA ILE A 532 -1.16 16.69 -6.41
C ILE A 532 -2.17 15.57 -6.61
N MET A 533 -1.68 14.33 -6.54
CA MET A 533 -2.48 13.12 -6.50
C MET A 533 -3.03 12.93 -5.09
N ARG A 534 -4.22 13.46 -4.85
CA ARG A 534 -4.88 13.43 -3.54
C ARG A 534 -5.58 12.09 -3.34
N MET A 535 -5.21 11.38 -2.28
CA MET A 535 -5.77 10.09 -1.88
C MET A 535 -6.86 10.27 -0.82
N PRO A 536 -8.15 10.15 -1.17
CA PRO A 536 -9.25 10.29 -0.22
C PRO A 536 -9.13 9.29 0.92
N LEU A 537 -9.34 9.75 2.16
CA LEU A 537 -9.15 8.98 3.40
C LEU A 537 -7.73 8.48 3.67
N GLY A 538 -6.77 8.67 2.75
CA GLY A 538 -5.38 8.31 2.99
C GLY A 538 -4.79 9.14 4.13
N GLY A 539 -4.23 8.47 5.14
CA GLY A 539 -3.36 9.06 6.16
C GLY A 539 -1.89 9.12 5.70
N HIS A 540 -0.99 9.45 6.62
CA HIS A 540 0.45 9.42 6.37
C HIS A 540 0.91 8.00 6.01
N GLY A 541 1.79 7.85 5.02
CA GLY A 541 2.29 6.54 4.59
C GLY A 541 1.23 5.61 4.01
N SER A 542 0.09 6.13 3.54
CA SER A 542 -1.01 5.31 2.98
C SER A 542 -0.63 4.53 1.70
N ASP A 543 0.52 4.84 1.09
CA ASP A 543 1.16 4.12 -0.01
C ASP A 543 2.02 2.93 0.42
N TYR A 544 2.27 2.76 1.73
CA TYR A 544 3.18 1.74 2.27
C TYR A 544 2.82 0.32 1.81
N TYR A 545 1.53 0.04 1.63
CA TYR A 545 1.11 -1.16 0.94
C TYR A 545 1.32 -1.01 -0.58
N PHE A 546 2.42 -1.54 -1.11
CA PHE A 546 2.79 -1.38 -2.52
C PHE A 546 1.69 -1.84 -3.50
N SER A 547 1.04 -2.96 -3.22
CA SER A 547 -0.06 -3.47 -4.04
C SER A 547 -1.42 -2.88 -3.63
N GLY A 548 -1.44 -1.90 -2.73
CA GLY A 548 -2.64 -1.23 -2.26
C GLY A 548 -3.26 -0.28 -3.28
N GLN A 549 -4.53 0.06 -3.08
CA GLN A 549 -5.29 0.92 -3.99
C GLN A 549 -4.63 2.29 -4.21
N TYR A 550 -4.03 2.88 -3.17
CA TYR A 550 -3.42 4.20 -3.30
C TYR A 550 -2.11 4.16 -4.08
N ASN A 551 -1.22 3.22 -3.76
CA ASN A 551 0.04 3.09 -4.47
C ASN A 551 -0.17 2.62 -5.91
N GLN A 552 -1.10 1.70 -6.19
CA GLN A 552 -1.44 1.31 -7.57
C GLN A 552 -1.85 2.52 -8.42
N VAL A 553 -2.76 3.35 -7.89
CA VAL A 553 -3.25 4.54 -8.60
C VAL A 553 -2.10 5.52 -8.82
N PHE A 554 -1.28 5.79 -7.81
CA PHE A 554 -0.15 6.69 -7.95
C PHE A 554 0.92 6.17 -8.91
N LEU A 555 1.32 4.91 -8.77
CA LEU A 555 2.33 4.24 -9.59
C LEU A 555 1.99 4.35 -11.08
N TYR A 556 0.73 4.16 -11.44
CA TYR A 556 0.26 4.34 -12.81
C TYR A 556 0.59 5.73 -13.36
N TYR A 557 0.33 6.80 -12.60
CA TYR A 557 0.66 8.16 -13.05
C TYR A 557 2.16 8.48 -12.92
N MET A 558 2.84 7.92 -11.92
CA MET A 558 4.27 8.08 -11.70
C MET A 558 5.09 7.54 -12.89
N GLU A 559 4.75 6.35 -13.38
CA GLU A 559 5.35 5.79 -14.60
C GLU A 559 5.25 6.73 -15.80
N ARG A 560 4.07 7.32 -15.99
CA ARG A 560 3.78 8.19 -17.12
C ARG A 560 4.48 9.52 -16.98
N PHE A 561 4.51 10.05 -15.77
CA PHE A 561 5.23 11.27 -15.45
C PHE A 561 6.72 11.11 -15.76
N ILE A 562 7.35 10.05 -15.26
CA ILE A 562 8.76 9.77 -15.54
C ILE A 562 8.98 9.59 -17.04
N TYR A 563 8.16 8.77 -17.71
CA TYR A 563 8.30 8.52 -19.14
C TYR A 563 8.15 9.77 -20.01
N ILE A 564 7.27 10.71 -19.65
CA ILE A 564 7.02 11.93 -20.43
C ILE A 564 8.16 12.94 -20.31
N TYR A 565 8.85 12.94 -19.17
CA TYR A 565 9.85 13.96 -18.84
C TYR A 565 11.29 13.45 -18.82
N LYS A 566 11.50 12.15 -19.01
CA LYS A 566 12.84 11.55 -19.06
C LYS A 566 13.72 12.13 -20.15
#